data_AF-A0A972YNL7-F1
#
_entry.id   AF-A0A972YNL7-F1
#
_cell.length_a   1.000
_cell.length_b   1.000
_cell.length_c   1.000
_cell.angle_alpha   90.00
_cell.angle_beta   90.00
_cell.angle_gamma   90.00
#
_symmetry.space_group_name_H-M   'P 1'
#
loop_
_entity.id
_entity.type
_entity.pdbx_description
1 polymer ?
#
loop_
_entity_poly.entity_id
_entity_poly.type
_entity_poly.pdbx_seq_one_letter_code
_entity_poly.pdbx_strand_id
1 'polypeptide(L)'
;MKTTIQHLLSIVLILGLSTGLDAAGSSPKKPKETAEERERAAIQLYNEGTALLFESDFRDAEKLLKRSLKKNKELAEAHNNLAFALRKQGPREYSAALKH
;
A
#
# COMPACT_ATOMS: atom_id res chain seq x y z
N MET A 1 -51.99 -15.50 11.25
CA MET A 1 -51.84 -14.38 12.21
C MET A 1 -50.34 -14.06 12.27
N LYS A 2 -49.73 -13.51 11.21
CA LYS A 2 -49.62 -12.09 10.84
C LYS A 2 -49.18 -11.17 11.99
N THR A 3 -47.85 -11.07 12.12
CA THR A 3 -47.05 -9.85 12.36
C THR A 3 -47.38 -8.99 13.59
N THR A 4 -46.70 -9.24 14.70
CA THR A 4 -46.67 -8.32 15.86
C THR A 4 -45.28 -8.10 16.47
N ILE A 5 -44.20 -8.46 15.75
CA ILE A 5 -42.80 -8.20 16.19
C ILE A 5 -42.09 -7.26 15.20
N GLN A 6 -42.82 -6.34 14.57
CA GLN A 6 -42.25 -5.30 13.68
C GLN A 6 -42.53 -3.88 14.18
N HIS A 7 -42.76 -3.69 15.49
CA HIS A 7 -42.93 -2.37 16.09
C HIS A 7 -41.93 -2.12 17.23
N LEU A 8 -40.66 -2.46 16.98
CA LEU A 8 -39.52 -1.98 17.75
C LEU A 8 -38.68 -0.99 16.92
N LEU A 9 -39.40 -0.16 16.18
CA LEU A 9 -38.92 1.05 15.54
C LEU A 9 -39.86 2.17 15.99
N SER A 10 -39.29 3.26 16.50
CA SER A 10 -39.90 4.37 17.28
C SER A 10 -39.65 4.14 18.77
N ILE A 11 -38.75 4.83 19.44
CA ILE A 11 -38.70 6.28 19.59
C ILE A 11 -37.24 6.69 19.82
N VAL A 12 -36.65 7.34 18.82
CA VAL A 12 -35.52 8.26 19.00
C VAL A 12 -36.14 9.64 19.08
N LEU A 13 -36.22 10.17 20.30
CA LEU A 13 -36.62 11.54 20.64
C LEU A 13 -36.24 11.67 22.13
N ILE A 14 -35.54 12.65 22.69
CA ILE A 14 -35.19 14.05 22.37
C ILE A 14 -33.85 14.24 23.14
N LEU A 15 -32.85 14.96 22.66
CA LEU A 15 -32.68 16.39 22.98
C LEU A 15 -31.62 16.98 22.06
N GLY A 16 -32.09 17.62 21.00
CA GLY A 16 -31.32 18.65 20.32
C GLY A 16 -31.28 19.88 21.20
N LEU A 17 -30.11 20.20 21.73
CA LEU A 17 -29.69 21.57 22.00
C LEU A 17 -28.19 21.60 22.31
N SER A 18 -27.38 21.99 21.32
CA SER A 18 -26.35 23.03 21.48
C SER A 18 -25.43 23.11 20.26
N THR A 19 -25.54 24.25 19.58
CA THR A 19 -24.46 25.06 19.02
C THR A 19 -23.52 24.48 17.97
N GLY A 20 -23.54 25.13 16.80
CA GLY A 20 -22.32 25.47 16.08
C GLY A 20 -21.92 24.55 14.93
N LEU A 21 -22.12 25.07 13.72
CA LEU A 21 -21.18 24.99 12.59
C LEU A 21 -19.74 24.72 13.09
N ASP A 22 -19.10 23.61 12.72
CA ASP A 22 -18.22 23.56 11.55
C ASP A 22 -18.08 22.13 11.02
N ALA A 23 -18.40 21.94 9.74
CA ALA A 23 -17.97 20.78 8.97
C ALA A 23 -16.46 20.91 8.66
N ALA A 24 -15.61 20.72 9.68
CA ALA A 24 -14.18 20.57 9.45
C ALA A 24 -13.95 19.18 8.85
N GLY A 25 -13.83 19.12 7.52
CA GLY A 25 -13.44 17.96 6.71
C GLY A 25 -12.04 17.44 7.02
N SER A 26 -11.81 17.07 8.28
CA SER A 26 -10.60 16.44 8.77
C SER A 26 -10.62 15.00 8.29
N SER A 27 -10.24 14.78 7.04
CA SER A 27 -9.89 13.43 6.59
C SER A 27 -8.90 12.87 7.61
N PRO A 28 -9.15 11.69 8.21
CA PRO A 28 -8.24 11.13 9.20
C PRO A 28 -6.87 11.00 8.56
N LYS A 29 -5.93 11.83 9.03
CA LYS A 29 -4.54 11.82 8.58
C LYS A 29 -3.99 10.47 9.00
N LYS A 30 -3.74 9.58 8.04
CA LYS A 30 -3.06 8.31 8.32
C LYS A 30 -1.83 8.61 9.19
N PRO A 31 -1.61 7.86 10.28
CA PRO A 31 -0.40 8.00 11.08
C PRO A 31 0.81 7.98 10.15
N LYS A 32 1.74 8.91 10.34
CA LYS A 32 2.98 8.91 9.57
C LYS A 32 3.74 7.63 9.92
N GLU A 33 3.96 6.75 8.95
CA GLU A 33 4.81 5.57 9.12
C GLU A 33 6.19 6.00 9.63
N THR A 34 6.68 5.32 10.67
CA THR A 34 8.02 5.55 11.23
C THR A 34 9.11 5.14 10.23
N ALA A 35 10.35 5.56 10.46
CA ALA A 35 11.47 5.14 9.61
C ALA A 35 11.68 3.60 9.67
N GLU A 36 11.59 3.01 10.86
CA GLU A 36 11.74 1.57 11.03
C GLU A 36 10.62 0.76 10.36
N GLU A 37 9.38 1.23 10.43
CA GLU A 37 8.26 0.57 9.73
C GLU A 37 8.42 0.64 8.21
N ARG A 38 8.89 1.79 7.70
CA ARG A 38 9.22 1.93 6.28
C ARG A 38 10.34 0.98 5.87
N GLU A 39 11.38 0.85 6.70
CA GLU A 39 12.49 -0.06 6.44
C GLU A 39 12.04 -1.52 6.45
N ARG A 40 11.30 -1.96 7.47
CA ARG A 40 10.72 -3.31 7.53
C ARG A 40 9.84 -3.60 6.31
N ALA A 41 9.00 -2.65 5.92
CA ALA A 41 8.16 -2.80 4.73
C ALA A 41 8.98 -2.86 3.42
N ALA A 42 10.08 -2.09 3.32
CA ALA A 42 10.99 -2.13 2.18
C ALA A 42 11.63 -3.51 2.04
N ILE A 43 12.19 -4.05 3.13
CA ILE A 43 12.84 -5.36 3.17
C ILE A 43 11.84 -6.47 2.84
N GLN A 44 10.61 -6.41 3.38
CA GLN A 44 9.57 -7.38 3.06
C GLN A 44 9.27 -7.42 1.56
N LEU A 45 9.00 -6.26 0.95
CA LEU A 45 8.72 -6.14 -0.48
C LEU A 45 9.90 -6.60 -1.35
N TYR A 46 11.13 -6.33 -0.91
CA TYR A 46 12.34 -6.81 -1.56
C TYR A 46 12.43 -8.34 -1.55
N ASN A 47 12.18 -8.97 -0.39
CA ASN A 47 12.24 -10.42 -0.25
C ASN A 47 11.17 -11.11 -1.11
N GLU A 48 9.93 -10.62 -1.08
CA GLU A 48 8.84 -11.13 -1.94
C GLU A 48 9.17 -10.96 -3.43
N GLY A 49 9.72 -9.79 -3.83
CA GLY A 49 10.17 -9.57 -5.20
C GLY A 49 11.30 -10.51 -5.62
N THR A 50 12.21 -10.82 -4.70
CA THR A 50 13.32 -11.76 -4.94
C THR A 50 12.83 -13.19 -5.09
N ALA A 51 11.80 -13.60 -4.32
CA ALA A 51 11.15 -14.90 -4.51
C ALA A 51 10.59 -15.05 -5.93
N LEU A 52 9.90 -14.02 -6.44
CA LEU A 52 9.38 -14.00 -7.81
C LEU A 52 10.49 -14.05 -8.88
N LEU A 53 11.68 -13.51 -8.61
CA LEU A 53 12.83 -13.67 -9.51
C LEU A 53 13.26 -15.13 -9.64
N PHE A 54 13.24 -15.90 -8.55
CA PHE A 54 13.55 -17.34 -8.59
C PHE A 54 12.49 -18.13 -9.37
N GLU A 55 11.24 -17.68 -9.32
CA GLU A 55 10.13 -18.22 -10.11
C GLU A 55 10.13 -17.72 -11.57
N SER A 56 11.08 -16.86 -11.94
CA SER A 56 11.17 -16.19 -13.25
C SER A 56 9.96 -15.29 -13.60
N ASP A 57 9.16 -14.89 -12.61
CA ASP A 57 8.12 -13.87 -12.79
C ASP A 57 8.72 -12.47 -12.69
N PHE A 58 9.42 -12.08 -13.75
CA PHE A 58 10.16 -10.83 -13.79
C PHE A 58 9.27 -9.58 -13.78
N ARG A 59 8.01 -9.68 -14.23
CA ARG A 59 7.09 -8.54 -14.27
C ARG A 59 6.52 -8.23 -12.90
N ASP A 60 6.13 -9.24 -12.14
CA ASP A 60 5.62 -9.01 -10.78
C ASP A 60 6.76 -8.73 -9.79
N ALA A 61 7.94 -9.35 -9.98
CA ALA A 61 9.16 -8.97 -9.26
C ALA A 61 9.47 -7.47 -9.41
N GLU A 62 9.44 -6.94 -10.65
CA GLU A 62 9.67 -5.51 -10.92
C GLU A 62 8.71 -4.61 -10.12
N LYS A 63 7.42 -4.96 -10.06
CA LYS A 63 6.41 -4.19 -9.31
C LYS A 63 6.74 -4.16 -7.81
N LEU A 64 7.10 -5.30 -7.22
CA LEU A 64 7.44 -5.39 -5.80
C LEU A 64 8.74 -4.65 -5.48
N LEU A 65 9.78 -4.80 -6.31
CA LEU A 65 11.05 -4.12 -6.14
C LEU A 65 10.89 -2.58 -6.27
N LYS A 66 10.07 -2.10 -7.22
CA LYS A 66 9.70 -0.67 -7.30
C LYS A 66 8.96 -0.20 -6.05
N ARG A 67 8.10 -1.03 -5.45
CA ARG A 67 7.41 -0.69 -4.18
C ARG A 67 8.38 -0.68 -3.00
N SER A 68 9.34 -1.59 -2.96
CA SER A 68 10.42 -1.60 -1.98
C SER A 68 11.20 -0.28 -2.02
N LEU A 69 11.62 0.15 -3.22
CA LEU A 69 12.33 1.42 -3.41
C LEU A 69 11.50 2.68 -3.11
N LYS A 70 10.15 2.58 -3.16
CA LYS A 70 9.28 3.67 -2.67
C LYS A 70 9.31 3.78 -1.14
N LYS A 71 9.60 2.70 -0.42
CA LYS A 71 9.70 2.68 1.04
C LYS A 71 11.10 3.06 1.52
N ASN A 72 12.13 2.45 0.95
CA ASN A 72 13.53 2.85 1.13
C ASN A 72 14.22 2.96 -0.24
N LYS A 73 14.53 4.19 -0.65
CA LYS A 73 15.17 4.49 -1.94
C LYS A 73 16.65 4.09 -1.99
N GLU A 74 17.28 3.86 -0.84
CA GLU A 74 18.72 3.59 -0.72
C GLU A 74 19.02 2.09 -0.59
N LEU A 75 18.00 1.22 -0.67
CA LEU A 75 18.16 -0.23 -0.57
C LEU A 75 18.84 -0.78 -1.85
N ALA A 76 20.17 -0.87 -1.81
CA ALA A 76 21.03 -1.21 -2.94
C ALA A 76 20.68 -2.59 -3.54
N GLU A 77 20.33 -3.56 -2.72
CA GLU A 77 19.93 -4.90 -3.13
C GLU A 77 18.65 -4.87 -3.98
N ALA A 78 17.70 -4.00 -3.65
CA ALA A 78 16.48 -3.83 -4.43
C ALA A 78 16.75 -3.14 -5.78
N HIS A 79 17.71 -2.23 -5.84
CA HIS A 79 18.20 -1.67 -7.12
C HIS A 79 18.79 -2.75 -8.01
N ASN A 80 19.74 -3.54 -7.50
CA ASN A 80 20.37 -4.64 -8.25
C ASN A 80 19.33 -5.64 -8.78
N ASN A 81 18.40 -6.06 -7.93
CA ASN A 81 17.37 -7.02 -8.32
C ASN A 81 16.37 -6.42 -9.33
N LEU A 82 16.08 -5.12 -9.25
CA LEU A 82 15.22 -4.43 -10.22
C LEU A 82 15.89 -4.33 -11.59
N ALA A 83 17.18 -3.99 -11.64
CA ALA A 83 17.96 -3.98 -12.86
C ALA A 83 17.98 -5.38 -13.51
N PHE A 84 18.17 -6.42 -12.70
CA PHE A 84 18.10 -7.81 -13.16
C PHE A 84 16.72 -8.17 -13.72
N ALA A 85 15.64 -7.88 -12.97
CA ALA A 85 14.26 -8.12 -13.40
C ALA A 85 13.98 -7.49 -14.77
N LEU A 86 14.33 -6.21 -14.93
CA LEU A 86 14.14 -5.45 -16.17
C LEU A 86 14.91 -6.08 -17.34
N ARG A 87 16.18 -6.44 -17.15
CA ARG A 87 16.98 -7.10 -18.21
C ARG A 87 16.37 -8.42 -18.66
N LYS A 88 15.75 -9.18 -17.75
CA LYS A 88 15.11 -10.46 -18.06
C LYS A 88 13.78 -10.32 -18.80
N GLN A 89 13.13 -9.15 -18.76
CA GLN A 89 11.95 -8.85 -19.58
C GLN A 89 12.26 -8.54 -21.05
N GLY A 90 13.54 -8.32 -21.39
CA GLY A 90 14.02 -8.20 -22.77
C GLY A 90 14.62 -6.83 -23.09
N PRO A 91 15.05 -6.62 -24.36
CA PRO A 91 15.89 -5.50 -24.75
C PRO A 91 15.22 -4.12 -24.62
N ARG A 92 13.88 -4.07 -24.62
CA ARG A 92 13.13 -2.80 -24.48
C ARG A 92 13.33 -2.15 -23.11
N GLU A 93 13.62 -2.95 -22.08
CA GLU A 93 13.79 -2.47 -20.71
C GLU A 93 15.26 -2.15 -20.36
N TYR A 94 16.20 -2.34 -21.29
CA TYR A 94 17.63 -2.18 -21.02
C TYR A 94 17.99 -0.78 -20.51
N SER A 95 17.42 0.27 -21.11
CA SER A 95 17.65 1.66 -20.68
C SER A 95 17.07 1.96 -19.29
N ALA A 96 16.00 1.26 -18.89
CA ALA A 96 15.43 1.38 -17.55
C ALA A 96 16.32 0.67 -16.52
N ALA A 97 16.87 -0.50 -16.89
CA ALA A 97 17.76 -1.26 -16.03
C ALA A 97 19.03 -0.49 -15.65
N LEU A 98 19.62 0.28 -16.56
CA LEU A 98 20.85 1.06 -16.30
C LEU A 98 20.68 2.20 -15.27
N LYS A 99 19.45 2.50 -14.84
CA LYS A 99 19.16 3.52 -13.82
C LYS A 99 19.20 2.97 -12.40
N HIS A 100 19.38 1.66 -12.25
CA HIS A 100 19.41 0.94 -10.99
C HIS A 100 20.72 0.18 -10.86
#